data_AF-A0A6F8YIZ7-F1
#
_entry.id   AF-A0A6F8YIZ7-F1
#
_cell.length_a   1.000
_cell.length_b   1.000
_cell.length_c   1.000
_cell.angle_alpha   90.00
_cell.angle_beta   90.00
_cell.angle_gamma   90.00
#
_symmetry.space_group_name_H-M   'P 1'
#
loop_
_entity.id
_entity.type
_entity.pdbx_description
1 polymer ?
#
loop_
_entity_poly.entity_id
_entity_poly.type
_entity_poly.pdbx_seq_one_letter_code
_entity_poly.pdbx_strand_id
1 'polypeptide(L)'
;MARFRFALDQNFPPLLSGVETLLPEVDIVAIRDIDHRMPQLDDRQLVVALHQLDWHGLITNNYKMLWQPVEIAAILKTKLTVFAVQGLGDDPIRAAGAVLLELPGALKRIAPRKSHVFLVNPRNPAPREAWDYFREAAERRKVDPDRLYKDVKVSEAELRSPVLSPSSPDNEPFPT
;
A
#
# COMPACT_ATOMS: atom_id res chain seq x y z
N MET A 1 -20.17 -12.76 -0.90
CA MET A 1 -18.85 -13.28 -0.50
C MET A 1 -18.54 -12.77 0.90
N ALA A 2 -17.92 -13.58 1.75
CA ALA A 2 -17.49 -13.11 3.07
C ALA A 2 -16.35 -12.09 2.89
N ARG A 3 -16.43 -10.97 3.59
CA ARG A 3 -15.46 -9.88 3.51
C ARG A 3 -14.33 -10.11 4.50
N PHE A 4 -13.08 -10.04 4.05
CA PHE A 4 -11.94 -10.08 4.96
C PHE A 4 -11.88 -8.77 5.75
N ARG A 5 -11.75 -8.89 7.08
CA ARG A 5 -11.69 -7.76 8.00
C ARG A 5 -10.29 -7.67 8.56
N PHE A 6 -9.57 -6.62 8.20
CA PHE A 6 -8.21 -6.36 8.64
C PHE A 6 -8.18 -5.15 9.58
N ALA A 7 -7.63 -5.37 10.76
CA ALA A 7 -7.34 -4.29 11.68
C ALA A 7 -6.05 -3.58 11.23
N LEU A 8 -6.07 -2.26 11.26
CA LEU A 8 -4.96 -1.42 10.87
C LEU A 8 -4.33 -0.76 12.09
N ASP A 9 -3.03 -1.00 12.25
CA ASP A 9 -2.22 -0.39 13.30
C ASP A 9 -2.31 1.15 13.25
N GLN A 10 -2.30 1.78 14.42
CA GLN A 10 -2.46 3.23 14.61
C GLN A 10 -1.38 4.08 13.93
N ASN A 11 -0.24 3.48 13.60
CA ASN A 11 0.86 4.16 12.93
C ASN A 11 0.64 4.34 11.42
N PHE A 12 -0.46 3.80 10.87
CA PHE A 12 -0.80 4.01 9.47
C PHE A 12 -1.59 5.30 9.24
N PRO A 13 -1.41 5.93 8.08
CA PRO A 13 -2.22 7.08 7.70
C PRO A 13 -3.66 6.62 7.40
N PRO A 14 -4.66 7.50 7.54
CA PRO A 14 -6.06 7.17 7.21
C PRO A 14 -6.27 6.89 5.72
N LEU A 15 -5.24 6.99 4.87
CA LEU A 15 -5.31 6.73 3.43
C LEU A 15 -5.78 5.31 3.06
N LEU A 16 -5.80 4.38 4.00
CA LEU A 16 -6.35 3.05 3.78
C LEU A 16 -7.87 2.96 4.00
N SER A 17 -8.51 3.99 4.57
CA SER A 17 -9.98 4.09 4.60
C SER A 17 -10.49 4.48 3.21
N GLY A 18 -11.36 3.68 2.61
CA GLY A 18 -11.81 3.85 1.22
C GLY A 18 -11.26 2.80 0.25
N VAL A 19 -10.34 1.94 0.69
CA VAL A 19 -9.89 0.77 -0.10
C VAL A 19 -11.06 -0.11 -0.50
N GLU A 20 -12.11 -0.15 0.31
CA GLU A 20 -13.37 -0.85 0.02
C GLU A 20 -13.97 -0.53 -1.36
N THR A 21 -13.80 0.69 -1.86
CA THR A 21 -14.34 1.10 -3.15
C THR A 21 -13.60 0.43 -4.31
N LEU A 22 -12.33 0.07 -4.10
CA LEU A 22 -11.47 -0.58 -5.09
C LEU A 22 -11.37 -2.09 -4.87
N LEU A 23 -11.48 -2.55 -3.62
CA LEU A 23 -11.40 -3.96 -3.18
C LEU A 23 -12.59 -4.28 -2.26
N PRO A 24 -13.79 -4.54 -2.83
CA PRO A 24 -15.01 -4.75 -2.05
C PRO A 24 -14.96 -5.98 -1.14
N GLU A 25 -14.07 -6.95 -1.44
CA GLU A 25 -13.83 -8.13 -0.62
C GLU A 25 -13.06 -7.86 0.68
N VAL A 26 -12.57 -6.64 0.91
CA VAL A 26 -11.79 -6.25 2.08
C VAL A 26 -12.41 -5.07 2.82
N ASP A 27 -12.36 -5.14 4.14
CA ASP A 27 -12.65 -4.07 5.10
C ASP A 27 -11.37 -3.81 5.91
N ILE A 28 -10.90 -2.56 5.92
CA ILE A 28 -9.70 -2.15 6.67
C ILE A 28 -10.13 -1.06 7.65
N VAL A 29 -9.93 -1.32 8.94
CA VAL A 29 -10.38 -0.41 10.01
C VAL A 29 -9.25 -0.18 10.99
N ALA A 30 -8.98 1.06 11.35
CA ALA A 30 -7.96 1.38 12.35
C ALA A 30 -8.32 0.76 13.71
N ILE A 31 -7.33 0.22 14.43
CA ILE A 31 -7.55 -0.46 15.72
C ILE A 31 -8.30 0.42 16.73
N ARG A 32 -8.05 1.73 16.72
CA ARG A 32 -8.74 2.71 17.58
C ARG A 32 -10.24 2.86 17.27
N ASP A 33 -10.64 2.60 16.03
CA ASP A 33 -12.02 2.68 15.55
C ASP A 33 -12.77 1.35 15.78
N ILE A 34 -12.03 0.26 16.04
CA ILE A 34 -12.59 -1.03 16.47
C ILE A 34 -12.92 -0.96 17.97
N ASP A 35 -11.95 -0.61 18.81
CA ASP A 35 -12.12 -0.34 20.24
C ASP A 35 -11.00 0.61 20.72
N HIS A 36 -11.38 1.68 21.42
CA HIS A 36 -10.47 2.73 21.91
C HIS A 36 -9.36 2.23 22.85
N ARG A 37 -9.48 1.00 23.37
CA ARG A 37 -8.50 0.35 24.25
C ARG A 37 -7.48 -0.54 23.52
N MET A 38 -7.67 -0.80 22.22
CA MET A 38 -6.74 -1.62 21.44
C MET A 38 -5.34 -0.98 21.28
N PRO A 39 -5.21 0.34 21.04
CA PRO A 39 -3.92 1.05 21.02
C PRO A 39 -2.98 0.79 22.19
N GLN A 40 -3.52 0.42 23.35
CA GLN A 40 -2.79 0.25 24.61
C GLN A 40 -2.41 -1.22 24.87
N LEU A 41 -2.87 -2.15 24.05
CA LEU A 41 -2.53 -3.56 24.15
C LEU A 41 -1.11 -3.82 23.64
N ASP A 42 -0.42 -4.77 24.27
CA ASP A 42 0.80 -5.32 23.67
C ASP A 42 0.47 -6.16 22.41
N ASP A 43 1.50 -6.44 21.59
CA ASP A 43 1.36 -7.17 20.32
C ASP A 43 0.62 -8.51 20.47
N ARG A 44 0.90 -9.26 21.54
CA ARG A 44 0.25 -10.55 21.81
C ARG A 44 -1.21 -10.37 22.21
N GLN A 45 -1.48 -9.43 23.11
CA GLN A 45 -2.84 -9.09 23.54
C GLN A 45 -3.69 -8.62 22.37
N LEU A 46 -3.12 -7.80 21.47
CA LEU A 46 -3.78 -7.34 20.26
C LEU A 46 -4.17 -8.51 19.35
N VAL A 47 -3.25 -9.43 19.07
CA VAL A 47 -3.55 -10.63 18.25
C VAL A 47 -4.67 -11.47 18.85
N VAL A 48 -4.69 -11.64 20.18
CA VAL A 48 -5.74 -12.38 20.88
C VAL A 48 -7.08 -11.63 20.83
N ALA A 49 -7.08 -10.32 21.08
CA ALA A 49 -8.28 -9.49 21.04
C ALA A 49 -8.93 -9.48 19.66
N LEU A 50 -8.14 -9.35 18.59
CA LEU A 50 -8.62 -9.42 17.21
C LEU A 50 -9.30 -10.76 16.91
N HIS A 51 -8.71 -11.87 17.37
CA HIS A 51 -9.33 -13.18 17.24
C HIS A 51 -10.66 -13.29 17.98
N GLN A 52 -10.74 -12.78 19.22
CA GLN A 52 -11.96 -12.81 20.03
C GLN A 52 -13.11 -11.97 19.43
N LEU A 53 -12.77 -10.99 18.60
CA LEU A 53 -13.71 -10.10 17.91
C LEU A 53 -13.96 -10.50 16.45
N ASP A 54 -13.58 -11.73 16.08
CA ASP A 54 -13.74 -12.31 14.74
C ASP A 54 -13.11 -11.46 13.61
N TRP A 55 -11.96 -10.84 13.89
CA TRP A 55 -11.14 -10.19 12.86
C TRP A 55 -10.25 -11.22 12.15
N HIS A 56 -10.07 -11.02 10.85
CA HIS A 56 -9.34 -11.96 10.00
C HIS A 56 -7.84 -11.69 9.99
N GLY A 57 -7.42 -10.47 10.30
CA GLY A 57 -6.01 -10.12 10.27
C GLY A 57 -5.64 -8.76 10.84
N LEU A 58 -4.34 -8.53 10.86
CA LEU A 58 -3.68 -7.32 11.34
C LEU A 58 -2.73 -6.80 10.23
N ILE A 59 -2.77 -5.51 9.97
CA ILE A 59 -1.81 -4.78 9.15
C ILE A 59 -1.02 -3.87 10.10
N THR A 60 0.30 -4.08 10.19
CA THR A 60 1.18 -3.39 11.14
C THR A 60 2.53 -3.02 10.52
N ASN A 61 3.14 -1.94 11.02
CA ASN A 61 4.51 -1.55 10.71
C ASN A 61 5.53 -2.09 11.74
N ASN A 62 5.04 -2.73 12.81
CA ASN A 62 5.88 -3.38 13.82
C ASN A 62 6.28 -4.80 13.37
N TYR A 63 7.04 -4.90 12.27
CA TYR A 63 7.49 -6.21 11.76
C TYR A 63 8.37 -7.00 12.75
N LYS A 64 8.98 -6.32 13.73
CA LYS A 64 9.80 -6.94 14.78
C LYS A 64 8.97 -7.86 15.68
N MET A 65 7.65 -7.74 15.68
CA MET A 65 6.77 -8.67 16.37
C MET A 65 6.97 -10.13 15.89
N LEU A 66 7.36 -10.28 14.61
CA LEU A 66 7.66 -11.58 14.01
C LEU A 66 9.00 -12.17 14.46
N TRP A 67 9.74 -11.51 15.33
CA TRP A 67 10.95 -12.05 15.95
C TRP A 67 10.70 -12.56 17.37
N GLN A 68 9.55 -12.24 17.96
CA GLN A 68 9.20 -12.67 19.31
C GLN A 68 8.44 -14.00 19.25
N PRO A 69 8.99 -15.10 19.82
CA PRO A 69 8.33 -16.40 19.80
C PRO A 69 6.93 -16.38 20.41
N VAL A 70 6.72 -15.53 21.43
CA VAL A 70 5.43 -15.41 22.14
C VAL A 70 4.33 -14.82 21.26
N GLU A 71 4.66 -13.92 20.33
CA GLU A 71 3.71 -13.28 19.41
C GLU A 71 3.45 -14.20 18.21
N ILE A 72 4.48 -14.85 17.67
CA ILE A 72 4.31 -15.87 16.62
C ILE A 72 3.40 -17.00 17.12
N ALA A 73 3.60 -17.47 18.35
CA ALA A 73 2.74 -18.51 18.93
C ALA A 73 1.27 -18.08 19.01
N ALA A 74 1.00 -16.80 19.32
CA ALA A 74 -0.34 -16.24 19.30
C ALA A 74 -0.92 -16.25 17.87
N ILE A 75 -0.18 -15.76 16.88
CA ILE A 75 -0.60 -15.73 15.46
C ILE A 75 -0.92 -17.15 14.95
N LEU A 76 -0.06 -18.13 15.25
CA LEU A 76 -0.29 -19.53 14.89
C LEU A 76 -1.57 -20.09 15.52
N LYS A 77 -1.80 -19.79 16.81
CA LYS A 77 -2.94 -20.29 17.56
C LYS A 77 -4.26 -19.68 17.09
N THR A 78 -4.27 -18.38 16.85
CA THR A 78 -5.46 -17.62 16.41
C THR A 78 -5.72 -17.77 14.91
N LYS A 79 -4.71 -18.21 14.15
CA LYS A 79 -4.76 -18.32 12.68
C LYS A 79 -4.99 -16.96 12.01
N LEU A 80 -4.59 -15.88 12.67
CA LEU A 80 -4.68 -14.54 12.11
C LEU A 80 -3.82 -14.42 10.85
N THR A 81 -4.26 -13.62 9.90
CA THR A 81 -3.43 -13.17 8.79
C THR A 81 -2.73 -11.87 9.18
N VAL A 82 -1.40 -11.80 9.06
CA VAL A 82 -0.62 -10.62 9.42
C VAL A 82 0.10 -10.07 8.20
N PHE A 83 -0.10 -8.79 7.92
CA PHE A 83 0.74 -8.00 7.02
C PHE A 83 1.70 -7.19 7.86
N ALA A 84 2.97 -7.60 7.88
CA ALA A 84 4.03 -6.94 8.62
C ALA A 84 4.89 -6.13 7.64
N VAL A 85 4.84 -4.80 7.72
CA VAL A 85 5.59 -3.92 6.84
C VAL A 85 6.98 -3.66 7.43
N GLN A 86 8.02 -4.04 6.69
CA GLN A 86 9.40 -3.92 7.12
C GLN A 86 9.97 -2.52 6.87
N GLY A 87 10.74 -2.01 7.83
CA GLY A 87 11.71 -0.93 7.60
C GLY A 87 11.11 0.47 7.38
N LEU A 88 9.83 0.67 7.65
CA LEU A 88 9.13 1.95 7.45
C LEU A 88 8.47 2.52 8.71
N GLY A 89 9.08 2.31 9.88
CA GLY A 89 8.58 2.91 11.14
C GLY A 89 8.34 4.42 11.01
N ASP A 90 9.12 5.08 10.14
CA ASP A 90 9.11 6.53 9.93
C ASP A 90 8.47 6.97 8.59
N ASP A 91 7.99 6.05 7.74
CA ASP A 91 7.39 6.36 6.43
C ASP A 91 6.02 5.68 6.25
N PRO A 92 4.97 6.25 6.89
CA PRO A 92 3.62 5.69 6.86
C PRO A 92 2.99 5.65 5.46
N ILE A 93 3.40 6.55 4.56
CA ILE A 93 2.86 6.62 3.18
C ILE A 93 3.37 5.45 2.36
N ARG A 94 4.68 5.17 2.38
CA ARG A 94 5.22 4.01 1.67
C ARG A 94 4.68 2.71 2.24
N ALA A 95 4.43 2.66 3.55
CA ALA A 95 3.88 1.47 4.18
C ALA A 95 2.47 1.20 3.66
N ALA A 96 1.62 2.22 3.63
CA ALA A 96 0.28 2.13 3.05
C ALA A 96 0.34 1.71 1.57
N GLY A 97 1.17 2.36 0.75
CA GLY A 97 1.33 2.03 -0.66
C GLY A 97 1.77 0.58 -0.90
N ALA A 98 2.70 0.07 -0.10
CA ALA A 98 3.17 -1.30 -0.22
C ALA A 98 2.09 -2.33 0.16
N VAL A 99 1.31 -2.04 1.20
CA VAL A 99 0.15 -2.87 1.58
C VAL A 99 -0.88 -2.89 0.44
N LEU A 100 -1.20 -1.73 -0.15
CA LEU A 100 -2.14 -1.63 -1.27
C LEU A 100 -1.69 -2.45 -2.49
N LEU A 101 -0.40 -2.44 -2.81
CA LEU A 101 0.14 -3.24 -3.92
C LEU A 101 0.11 -4.75 -3.64
N GLU A 102 0.33 -5.16 -2.38
CA GLU A 102 0.37 -6.58 -2.00
C GLU A 102 -1.04 -7.19 -1.84
N LEU A 103 -2.00 -6.41 -1.33
CA LEU A 103 -3.34 -6.86 -0.94
C LEU A 103 -4.06 -7.70 -2.01
N PRO A 104 -4.23 -7.26 -3.28
CA PRO A 104 -4.96 -8.04 -4.28
C PRO A 104 -4.38 -9.43 -4.54
N GLY A 105 -3.05 -9.56 -4.51
CA GLY A 105 -2.35 -10.83 -4.69
C GLY A 105 -2.36 -11.69 -3.42
N ALA A 106 -2.30 -11.06 -2.25
CA ALA A 106 -2.36 -11.75 -0.96
C ALA A 106 -3.75 -12.37 -0.70
N LEU A 107 -4.83 -11.66 -0.99
CA LEU A 107 -6.21 -12.15 -0.78
C LEU A 107 -6.48 -13.46 -1.51
N LYS A 108 -5.93 -13.63 -2.72
CA LYS A 108 -6.03 -14.86 -3.52
C LYS A 108 -5.27 -16.05 -2.91
N ARG A 109 -4.35 -15.79 -1.99
CA ARG A 109 -3.48 -16.79 -1.34
C ARG A 109 -3.87 -17.11 0.10
N ILE A 110 -4.81 -16.36 0.68
CA ILE A 110 -5.32 -16.64 2.03
C ILE A 110 -6.14 -17.93 2.02
N ALA A 111 -5.64 -18.96 2.68
CA ALA A 111 -6.35 -20.21 2.88
C ALA A 111 -7.16 -20.22 4.20
N PRO A 112 -8.38 -20.76 4.23
CA PRO A 112 -9.13 -20.91 5.47
C PRO A 112 -8.36 -21.71 6.52
N ARG A 113 -8.53 -21.33 7.80
CA ARG A 113 -7.99 -22.04 8.98
C ARG A 113 -6.45 -22.14 9.06
N LYS A 114 -5.71 -21.35 8.28
CA LYS A 114 -4.26 -21.21 8.38
C LYS A 114 -3.88 -19.77 8.73
N SER A 115 -2.89 -19.60 9.59
CA SER A 115 -2.21 -18.31 9.76
C SER A 115 -1.39 -18.01 8.51
N HIS A 116 -1.41 -16.76 8.06
CA HIS A 116 -0.55 -16.28 6.98
C HIS A 116 0.24 -15.08 7.47
N VAL A 117 1.51 -15.01 7.09
CA VAL A 117 2.34 -13.84 7.35
C VAL A 117 2.85 -13.34 6.01
N PHE A 118 2.46 -12.11 5.66
CA PHE A 118 2.95 -11.39 4.50
C PHE A 118 3.95 -10.35 5.02
N LEU A 119 5.24 -10.64 4.86
CA LEU A 119 6.29 -9.67 5.14
C LEU A 119 6.39 -8.73 3.93
N VAL A 120 5.90 -7.50 4.09
CA VAL A 120 5.86 -6.50 3.03
C VAL A 120 7.14 -5.69 3.09
N ASN A 121 7.95 -5.75 2.02
CA ASN A 121 9.21 -5.01 1.92
C ASN A 121 9.12 -3.92 0.82
N PRO A 122 8.74 -2.69 1.19
CA PRO A 122 8.66 -1.56 0.26
C PRO A 122 10.05 -1.19 -0.26
N ARG A 123 10.16 -1.15 -1.60
CA ARG A 123 11.38 -0.69 -2.26
C ARG A 123 11.45 0.84 -2.20
N ASN A 124 12.64 1.37 -1.91
CA ASN A 124 12.97 2.79 -2.07
C ASN A 124 14.09 2.93 -3.12
N PRO A 125 13.80 2.72 -4.40
CA PRO A 125 14.81 2.90 -5.44
C PRO A 125 15.22 4.38 -5.49
N ALA A 126 16.52 4.62 -5.66
CA ALA A 126 17.02 5.96 -5.95
C ALA A 126 16.37 6.49 -7.24
N PRO A 127 16.08 7.80 -7.34
CA PRO A 127 15.64 8.38 -8.60
C PRO A 127 16.69 8.10 -9.67
N ARG A 128 16.21 7.78 -10.87
CA ARG A 128 17.04 7.64 -12.06
C ARG A 128 16.82 8.86 -12.95
N GLU A 129 17.87 9.32 -13.61
CA GLU A 129 17.76 10.40 -14.58
C GLU A 129 16.87 9.98 -15.74
N ALA A 130 16.00 10.89 -16.22
CA ALA A 130 15.11 10.59 -17.34
C ALA A 130 15.88 10.19 -18.60
N TRP A 131 17.09 10.74 -18.77
CA TRP A 131 17.99 10.39 -19.85
C TRP A 131 18.41 8.92 -19.84
N ASP A 132 18.50 8.28 -18.67
CA ASP A 132 18.85 6.86 -18.59
C ASP A 132 17.75 5.99 -19.21
N TYR A 133 16.49 6.30 -18.93
CA TYR A 133 15.35 5.64 -19.56
C TYR A 133 15.31 5.91 -21.07
N PHE A 134 15.66 7.13 -21.48
CA PHE A 134 15.73 7.48 -22.89
C PHE A 134 16.81 6.67 -23.63
N ARG A 135 18.00 6.52 -23.03
CA ARG A 135 19.08 5.66 -23.56
C ARG A 135 18.66 4.21 -23.66
N GLU A 136 18.05 3.64 -22.62
CA GLU A 136 17.51 2.27 -22.68
C GLU A 136 16.47 2.10 -23.81
N ALA A 137 15.62 3.11 -24.03
CA ALA A 137 14.64 3.08 -25.10
C ALA A 137 15.30 3.15 -26.50
N ALA A 138 16.35 3.96 -26.66
CA ALA A 138 17.13 4.05 -27.89
C ALA A 138 17.89 2.73 -28.19
N GLU A 139 18.49 2.13 -27.16
CA GLU A 139 19.18 0.84 -27.24
C GLU A 139 18.23 -0.29 -27.69
N ARG A 140 17.02 -0.37 -27.10
CA ARG A 140 15.99 -1.34 -27.53
C ARG A 140 15.61 -1.18 -29.00
N ARG A 141 15.72 0.03 -29.55
CA ARG A 141 15.46 0.37 -30.95
C ARG A 141 16.69 0.26 -31.85
N LYS A 142 17.87 -0.04 -31.28
CA LYS A 142 19.17 -0.07 -31.98
C LYS A 142 19.50 1.25 -32.68
N VAL A 143 19.15 2.38 -32.06
CA VAL A 143 19.46 3.73 -32.56
C VAL A 143 20.34 4.45 -31.56
N ASP A 144 21.21 5.34 -32.07
CA ASP A 144 22.01 6.24 -31.24
C ASP A 144 21.10 7.19 -30.42
N PRO A 145 21.28 7.31 -29.09
CA PRO A 145 20.44 8.15 -28.24
C PRO A 145 20.47 9.63 -28.60
N ASP A 146 21.62 10.20 -28.94
CA ASP A 146 21.72 11.63 -29.27
C ASP A 146 21.02 11.95 -30.59
N ARG A 147 21.15 11.06 -31.58
CA ARG A 147 20.39 11.14 -32.82
C ARG A 147 18.89 11.04 -32.55
N LEU A 148 18.46 10.03 -31.80
CA LEU A 148 17.05 9.85 -31.47
C LEU A 148 16.50 11.07 -30.75
N TYR A 149 17.24 11.65 -29.81
CA TYR A 149 16.82 12.85 -29.10
C TYR A 149 16.70 14.07 -30.02
N LYS A 150 17.64 14.28 -30.95
CA LYS A 150 17.51 15.35 -31.95
C LYS A 150 16.24 15.20 -32.78
N ASP A 151 15.85 13.97 -33.09
CA ASP A 151 14.68 13.65 -33.91
C ASP A 151 13.35 13.81 -33.15
N VAL A 152 13.32 13.56 -31.83
CA VAL A 152 12.07 13.51 -31.03
C VAL A 152 11.95 14.57 -29.94
N LYS A 153 12.98 15.38 -29.69
CA LYS A 153 12.91 16.42 -28.65
C LYS A 153 11.81 17.42 -28.99
N VAL A 154 11.10 17.86 -27.95
CA VAL A 154 10.13 18.94 -28.05
C VAL A 154 10.80 20.21 -28.57
N SER A 155 10.13 20.88 -29.51
CA SER A 155 10.62 22.15 -30.06
C SER A 155 10.25 23.33 -29.15
N GLU A 156 10.99 24.43 -29.24
CA GLU A 156 10.65 25.67 -28.53
C GLU A 156 9.25 26.20 -28.90
N ALA A 157 8.83 26.00 -30.16
CA ALA A 157 7.49 26.40 -30.61
C ALA A 157 6.39 25.54 -29.95
N GLU A 158 6.64 24.25 -29.80
CA GLU A 158 5.75 23.31 -29.13
C GLU A 158 5.60 23.64 -27.64
N LEU A 159 6.71 23.94 -26.96
CA LEU A 159 6.70 24.33 -25.54
C LEU A 159 5.92 25.63 -25.27
N ARG A 160 5.88 26.55 -26.24
CA ARG A 160 5.15 27.82 -26.13
C ARG A 160 3.68 27.73 -26.53
N SER A 161 3.28 26.63 -27.16
CA SER A 161 1.92 26.43 -27.64
C SER A 161 1.13 25.65 -26.59
N PRO A 162 0.10 26.24 -25.95
CA PRO A 162 -0.67 25.54 -24.94
C PRO A 162 -1.40 24.34 -25.56
N VAL A 163 -1.09 23.14 -25.06
CA VAL A 163 -1.71 21.88 -25.50
C VAL A 163 -3.15 21.76 -25.00
N LEU A 164 -3.45 22.38 -23.85
CA LEU A 164 -4.79 22.50 -23.29
C LEU A 164 -5.21 23.96 -23.33
N SER A 165 -6.36 24.26 -23.93
CA SER A 165 -7.03 25.54 -23.72
C SER A 165 -7.49 25.61 -22.26
N PRO A 166 -7.32 26.74 -21.55
CA PRO A 166 -7.94 26.89 -20.24
C PRO A 166 -9.45 26.71 -20.42
N SER A 167 -10.02 25.71 -19.75
CA SER A 167 -11.47 25.52 -19.72
C SER A 167 -12.11 26.80 -19.18
N SER A 168 -13.03 27.40 -19.94
CA SER A 168 -13.85 28.51 -19.45
C SER A 168 -14.47 28.13 -18.11
N PRO A 169 -14.35 28.97 -17.07
CA PRO A 169 -14.92 28.69 -15.76
C PRO A 169 -16.41 29.01 -15.77
N ASP A 170 -17.23 28.22 -16.46
CA ASP A 170 -18.69 28.36 -16.41
C ASP A 170 -19.38 26.97 -16.37
N ASN A 171 -20.16 26.77 -15.28
CA ASN A 171 -21.15 25.71 -14.97
C ASN A 171 -20.60 24.35 -14.50
N GLU A 172 -20.90 23.80 -13.31
CA GLU A 172 -22.07 23.93 -12.42
C GLU A 172 -21.65 23.88 -10.93
N PRO A 173 -22.49 24.39 -10.00
CA PRO A 173 -22.29 24.21 -8.57
C PRO A 173 -22.52 22.74 -8.18
N PHE A 174 -21.59 22.17 -7.41
CA PHE A 174 -21.80 20.87 -6.76
C PHE A 174 -23.05 20.92 -5.87
N PRO A 175 -23.99 19.97 -6.00
CA PRO A 175 -25.11 19.88 -5.06
C PRO A 175 -24.60 19.48 -3.68
N THR A 176 -24.96 20.31 -2.69
CA THR A 176 -24.78 20.08 -1.24
C THR A 176 -25.52 18.85 -0.75
#